data_AF-A0A5J4XTF4-F1
#
_entry.id   AF-A0A5J4XTF4-F1
#
_cell.length_a   1.000
_cell.length_b   1.000
_cell.length_c   1.000
_cell.angle_alpha   90.00
_cell.angle_beta   90.00
_cell.angle_gamma   90.00
#
_symmetry.space_group_name_H-M   'P 1'
#
loop_
_entity.id
_entity.type
_entity.pdbx_description
1 polymer ?
#
loop_
_entity_poly.entity_id
_entity_poly.type
_entity_poly.pdbx_seq_one_letter_code
_entity_poly.pdbx_strand_id
1 'polypeptide(L)'
;MQGQTIYIPVVSTDDVVSVDVTDLPVDADEMIELLVNESAPLSLWIEVAKAYLTLGRHEQYERVLEFGSSPETEQFFCHPKDPSYNPGMPNNYYQGVEYERIQVLCSLADYHTNSFKEESNTQKCIVSMEKASGLIARAQKLGKAEQLPRLMDAQLTLARGDVETARRSLEDAVGLKDNGRQNIAARLALANLLFVQTKYGPALE
;
A
#
# COMPACT_ATOMS: atom_id res chain seq x y z
N MET A 1 8.44 19.21 14.59
CA MET A 1 7.31 18.28 14.38
C MET A 1 6.92 17.78 15.75
N GLN A 2 5.64 17.83 16.13
CA GLN A 2 5.20 17.21 17.39
C GLN A 2 5.51 15.72 17.31
N GLY A 3 6.11 15.14 18.37
CA GLY A 3 6.49 13.73 18.43
C GLY A 3 5.26 12.87 18.17
N GLN A 4 5.23 12.25 17.00
CA GLN A 4 4.21 11.26 16.66
C GLN A 4 4.62 9.95 17.34
N THR A 5 3.69 9.30 18.02
CA THR A 5 3.93 8.01 18.68
C THR A 5 3.04 6.95 18.06
N ILE A 6 3.62 5.81 17.73
CA ILE A 6 2.91 4.61 17.28
C ILE A 6 2.71 3.71 18.49
N TYR A 7 1.49 3.20 18.67
CA TYR A 7 1.14 2.31 19.77
C TYR A 7 0.90 0.90 19.24
N ILE A 8 1.74 -0.05 19.65
CA ILE A 8 1.66 -1.45 19.25
C ILE A 8 1.06 -2.24 20.43
N PRO A 9 -0.13 -2.85 20.29
CA PRO A 9 -0.71 -3.70 21.33
C PRO A 9 0.16 -4.90 21.63
N VAL A 10 0.32 -5.25 22.91
CA VAL A 10 1.08 -6.44 23.31
C VAL A 10 0.15 -7.64 23.38
N VAL A 11 0.55 -8.74 22.74
CA VAL A 11 -0.26 -9.95 22.64
C VAL A 11 -0.60 -10.52 24.02
N SER A 12 -1.87 -10.84 24.21
CA SER A 12 -2.40 -11.45 25.45
C SER A 12 -2.35 -10.56 26.69
N THR A 13 -2.18 -9.24 26.53
CA THR A 13 -2.21 -8.26 27.63
C THR A 13 -3.00 -7.01 27.23
N ASP A 14 -3.28 -6.13 28.20
CA ASP A 14 -3.83 -4.79 27.96
C ASP A 14 -2.71 -3.72 27.76
N ASP A 15 -1.45 -4.14 27.71
CA ASP A 15 -0.30 -3.26 27.58
C ASP A 15 -0.06 -2.85 26.12
N VAL A 16 0.63 -1.72 25.94
CA VAL A 16 1.04 -1.18 24.64
C VAL A 16 2.50 -0.78 24.65
N VAL A 17 3.21 -1.10 23.57
CA VAL A 17 4.54 -0.55 23.29
C VAL A 17 4.36 0.79 22.57
N SER A 18 4.87 1.86 23.16
CA SER A 18 4.91 3.19 22.54
C SER A 18 6.23 3.40 21.81
N VAL A 19 6.18 3.61 20.50
CA VAL A 19 7.35 3.88 19.65
C VAL A 19 7.31 5.33 19.20
N ASP A 20 8.32 6.12 19.58
CA ASP A 20 8.48 7.49 19.08
C ASP A 20 8.95 7.45 17.62
N VAL A 21 8.21 8.10 16.72
CA VAL A 21 8.56 8.17 15.30
C VAL A 21 9.95 8.77 15.09
N THR A 22 10.39 9.69 15.94
CA THR A 22 11.72 10.31 15.83
C THR A 22 12.86 9.39 16.26
N ASP A 23 12.55 8.32 16.98
CA ASP A 23 13.51 7.36 17.55
C ASP A 23 13.30 5.94 17.01
N LEU A 24 12.83 5.83 15.76
CA LEU A 24 12.71 4.52 15.11
C LEU A 24 14.09 3.84 14.97
N PRO A 25 14.16 2.50 15.15
CA PRO A 25 15.37 1.73 14.91
C PRO A 25 15.95 1.98 13.52
N VAL A 26 17.28 1.97 13.41
CA VAL A 26 17.98 2.11 12.11
C VAL A 26 17.82 0.84 11.29
N ASP A 27 17.85 -0.31 11.95
CA ASP A 27 17.55 -1.60 11.35
C ASP A 27 16.03 -1.81 11.34
N ALA A 28 15.45 -1.95 10.14
CA ALA A 28 14.02 -2.20 9.99
C ALA A 28 13.62 -3.60 10.47
N ASP A 29 14.56 -4.56 10.50
CA ASP A 29 14.27 -5.92 10.94
C ASP A 29 13.89 -5.95 12.43
N GLU A 30 14.42 -5.04 13.26
CA GLU A 30 14.00 -4.90 14.66
C GLU A 30 12.50 -4.54 14.78
N MET A 31 12.02 -3.63 13.93
CA MET A 31 10.60 -3.27 13.89
C MET A 31 9.74 -4.40 13.32
N ILE A 32 10.24 -5.11 12.30
CA ILE A 32 9.54 -6.27 11.73
C ILE A 32 9.38 -7.37 12.79
N GLU A 33 10.45 -7.70 13.52
CA GLU A 33 10.42 -8.68 14.60
C GLU A 33 9.41 -8.31 15.68
N LEU A 34 9.37 -7.04 16.10
CA LEU A 34 8.38 -6.54 17.05
C LEU A 34 6.95 -6.73 16.52
N LEU A 35 6.68 -6.31 15.28
CA LEU A 35 5.35 -6.42 14.67
C LEU A 35 4.90 -7.89 14.51
N VAL A 36 5.82 -8.80 14.19
CA VAL A 36 5.55 -10.25 14.10
C VAL A 36 5.27 -10.83 15.47
N ASN A 37 6.13 -10.57 16.45
CA ASN A 37 6.01 -11.09 17.81
C ASN A 37 4.69 -10.65 18.46
N GLU A 38 4.28 -9.40 18.21
CA GLU A 38 3.05 -8.84 18.73
C GLU A 38 1.82 -9.06 17.82
N SER A 39 1.95 -9.91 16.78
CA SER A 39 0.86 -10.21 15.84
C SER A 39 0.14 -8.94 15.35
N ALA A 40 0.91 -7.88 15.09
CA ALA A 40 0.39 -6.55 14.84
C ALA A 40 -0.37 -6.50 13.50
N PRO A 41 -1.57 -5.88 13.44
CA PRO A 41 -2.34 -5.75 12.21
C PRO A 41 -1.57 -4.99 11.13
N LEU A 42 -1.80 -5.32 9.84
CA LEU A 42 -1.08 -4.74 8.70
C LEU A 42 -1.22 -3.22 8.59
N SER A 43 -2.28 -2.64 9.14
CA SER A 43 -2.40 -1.19 9.29
C SER A 43 -1.24 -0.57 10.10
N LEU A 44 -0.76 -1.22 11.17
CA LEU A 44 0.40 -0.75 11.93
C LEU A 44 1.71 -0.90 11.15
N TRP A 45 1.85 -1.93 10.31
CA TRP A 45 3.00 -2.06 9.41
C TRP A 45 3.09 -0.88 8.45
N ILE A 46 1.95 -0.45 7.90
CA ILE A 46 1.87 0.73 7.04
C ILE A 46 2.21 2.01 7.83
N GLU A 47 1.76 2.14 9.07
CA GLU A 47 2.10 3.29 9.92
C GLU A 47 3.61 3.38 10.21
N VAL A 48 4.24 2.26 10.55
CA VAL A 48 5.70 2.17 10.75
C VAL A 48 6.45 2.49 9.47
N ALA A 49 6.05 1.91 8.33
CA ALA A 49 6.66 2.23 7.04
C ALA A 49 6.55 3.73 6.73
N LYS A 50 5.35 4.31 6.84
CA LYS A 50 5.14 5.76 6.63
C LYS A 50 6.02 6.60 7.54
N ALA A 51 6.18 6.20 8.80
CA ALA A 51 7.06 6.89 9.74
C ALA A 51 8.52 6.87 9.24
N TYR A 52 9.05 5.74 8.77
CA TYR A 52 10.36 5.70 8.11
C TYR A 52 10.44 6.65 6.90
N LEU A 53 9.41 6.66 6.04
CA LEU A 53 9.38 7.54 4.87
C LEU A 53 9.38 9.03 5.27
N THR A 54 8.68 9.41 6.33
CA THR A 54 8.68 10.81 6.83
C THR A 54 10.04 11.27 7.34
N LEU A 55 10.92 10.34 7.73
CA LEU A 55 12.31 10.61 8.12
C LEU A 55 13.29 10.55 6.93
N GLY A 56 12.81 10.30 5.70
CA GLY A 56 13.65 10.07 4.53
C GLY A 56 14.38 8.72 4.54
N ARG A 57 13.95 7.77 5.38
CA ARG A 57 14.55 6.43 5.53
C ARG A 57 13.90 5.44 4.54
N HIS A 58 14.25 5.59 3.26
CA HIS A 58 13.63 4.90 2.14
C HIS A 58 13.85 3.38 2.12
N GLU A 59 15.06 2.92 2.47
CA GLU A 59 15.39 1.50 2.50
C GLU A 59 14.57 0.76 3.57
N GLN A 60 14.38 1.39 4.73
CA GLN A 60 13.56 0.86 5.82
C GLN A 60 12.07 0.83 5.45
N TYR A 61 11.58 1.86 4.76
CA TYR A 61 10.22 1.86 4.21
C TYR A 61 10.00 0.67 3.26
N GLU A 62 10.91 0.47 2.30
CA GLU A 62 10.82 -0.63 1.34
C GLU A 62 10.90 -1.98 2.08
N ARG A 63 11.85 -2.14 3.00
CA ARG A 63 12.05 -3.38 3.76
C ARG A 63 10.81 -3.81 4.55
N VAL A 64 10.17 -2.89 5.27
CA VAL A 64 8.95 -3.16 6.05
C VAL A 64 7.80 -3.61 5.14
N LEU A 65 7.59 -2.93 4.01
CA LEU A 65 6.49 -3.28 3.09
C LEU A 65 6.80 -4.51 2.23
N GLU A 66 8.06 -4.77 1.89
CA GLU A 66 8.48 -6.01 1.22
C GLU A 66 8.20 -7.22 2.11
N PHE A 67 8.53 -7.14 3.41
CA PHE A 67 8.16 -8.19 4.36
C PHE A 67 6.65 -8.25 4.57
N GLY A 68 5.98 -7.09 4.75
CA GLY A 68 4.52 -7.01 4.93
C GLY A 68 3.71 -7.57 3.75
N SER A 69 4.30 -7.59 2.55
CA SER A 69 3.71 -8.15 1.34
C SER A 69 4.28 -9.52 0.95
N SER A 70 5.08 -10.15 1.81
CA SER A 70 5.69 -11.44 1.51
C SER A 70 4.69 -12.58 1.68
N PRO A 71 4.87 -13.71 0.96
CA PRO A 71 4.02 -14.90 1.14
C PRO A 71 4.01 -15.40 2.59
N GLU A 72 5.12 -15.23 3.32
CA GLU A 72 5.21 -15.56 4.74
C GLU A 72 4.21 -14.74 5.54
N THR A 73 4.22 -13.41 5.38
CA THR A 73 3.27 -12.51 6.05
C THR A 73 1.82 -12.79 5.62
N GLU A 74 1.58 -13.07 4.34
CA GLU A 74 0.26 -13.42 3.83
C GLU A 74 -0.37 -14.62 4.55
N GLN A 75 0.43 -15.61 4.96
CA GLN A 75 -0.06 -16.79 5.70
C GLN A 75 -0.61 -16.44 7.08
N PHE A 76 -0.09 -15.41 7.75
CA PHE A 76 -0.61 -14.94 9.04
C PHE A 76 -1.97 -14.23 8.89
N PHE A 77 -2.19 -13.62 7.73
CA PHE A 77 -3.26 -12.67 7.47
C PHE A 77 -4.29 -13.19 6.44
N CYS A 78 -4.27 -14.49 6.15
CA CYS A 78 -5.21 -15.09 5.20
C CYS A 78 -6.39 -15.77 5.92
N HIS A 79 -7.57 -15.68 5.31
CA HIS A 79 -8.77 -16.32 5.83
C HIS A 79 -8.62 -17.85 5.79
N PRO A 80 -9.24 -18.64 6.69
CA PRO A 80 -9.25 -20.10 6.68
C PRO A 80 -9.71 -20.81 5.39
N LYS A 81 -10.17 -20.06 4.38
CA LYS A 81 -10.64 -20.55 3.08
C LYS A 81 -9.65 -20.23 1.96
N ASP A 82 -8.61 -19.45 2.25
CA ASP A 82 -7.51 -19.17 1.34
C ASP A 82 -6.62 -20.42 1.24
N PRO A 83 -6.21 -20.86 0.04
CA PRO A 83 -5.29 -21.98 -0.13
C PRO A 83 -3.95 -21.83 0.60
N SER A 84 -3.56 -20.59 0.95
CA SER A 84 -2.35 -20.29 1.71
C SER A 84 -2.52 -20.37 3.24
N TYR A 85 -3.72 -20.69 3.75
CA TYR A 85 -4.00 -20.71 5.17
C TYR A 85 -3.24 -21.77 5.98
N ASN A 86 -2.59 -21.33 7.06
CA ASN A 86 -1.94 -22.19 8.04
C ASN A 86 -2.76 -22.25 9.35
N PRO A 87 -3.37 -23.40 9.69
CA PRO A 87 -4.20 -23.55 10.89
C PRO A 87 -3.43 -23.52 12.23
N GLY A 88 -2.10 -23.42 12.20
CA GLY A 88 -1.26 -23.35 13.40
C GLY A 88 -1.08 -21.94 14.02
N MET A 89 -1.62 -20.89 13.38
CA MET A 89 -1.48 -19.50 13.85
C MET A 89 -2.71 -19.01 14.64
N PRO A 90 -2.54 -18.12 15.63
CA PRO A 90 -3.65 -17.59 16.42
C PRO A 90 -4.71 -16.92 15.53
N ASN A 91 -5.97 -17.25 15.82
CA ASN A 91 -7.15 -16.83 15.07
C ASN A 91 -7.78 -15.61 15.76
N ASN A 92 -7.36 -14.41 15.36
CA ASN A 92 -7.95 -13.16 15.80
C ASN A 92 -7.79 -12.12 14.69
N TYR A 93 -8.92 -11.64 14.17
CA TYR A 93 -9.08 -10.59 13.14
C TYR A 93 -8.96 -11.01 11.66
N TYR A 94 -9.99 -11.69 11.13
CA TYR A 94 -10.13 -11.93 9.68
C TYR A 94 -10.98 -10.88 8.93
N GLN A 95 -11.55 -9.89 9.60
CA GLN A 95 -12.30 -8.82 8.93
C GLN A 95 -11.38 -7.63 8.64
N GLY A 96 -11.35 -7.17 7.39
CA GLY A 96 -10.55 -6.00 6.95
C GLY A 96 -9.16 -6.32 6.39
N VAL A 97 -8.68 -7.55 6.58
CA VAL A 97 -7.32 -7.96 6.19
C VAL A 97 -7.07 -7.91 4.69
N GLU A 98 -8.09 -8.21 3.87
CA GLU A 98 -7.99 -8.11 2.41
C GLU A 98 -7.65 -6.67 1.99
N TYR A 99 -8.34 -5.69 2.57
CA TYR A 99 -8.12 -4.29 2.25
C TYR A 99 -6.75 -3.82 2.78
N GLU A 100 -6.34 -4.21 3.99
CA GLU A 100 -5.01 -3.86 4.50
C GLU A 100 -3.89 -4.48 3.64
N ARG A 101 -4.05 -5.73 3.17
CA ARG A 101 -3.11 -6.35 2.20
C ARG A 101 -3.06 -5.58 0.89
N ILE A 102 -4.21 -5.15 0.38
CA ILE A 102 -4.29 -4.27 -0.80
C ILE A 102 -3.52 -2.97 -0.52
N GLN A 103 -3.68 -2.36 0.66
CA GLN A 103 -2.98 -1.14 1.02
C GLN A 103 -1.46 -1.33 1.09
N VAL A 104 -0.97 -2.42 1.67
CA VAL A 104 0.48 -2.73 1.69
C VAL A 104 1.03 -2.87 0.27
N LEU A 105 0.38 -3.69 -0.57
CA LEU A 105 0.78 -3.91 -1.96
C LEU A 105 0.76 -2.61 -2.77
N CYS A 106 -0.31 -1.83 -2.64
CA CYS A 106 -0.46 -0.57 -3.36
C CYS A 106 0.50 0.51 -2.87
N SER A 107 0.82 0.56 -1.57
CA SER A 107 1.81 1.52 -1.03
C SER A 107 3.22 1.23 -1.54
N LEU A 108 3.61 -0.05 -1.62
CA LEU A 108 4.88 -0.43 -2.20
C LEU A 108 4.90 -0.22 -3.73
N ALA A 109 3.78 -0.49 -4.41
CA ALA A 109 3.65 -0.20 -5.84
C ALA A 109 3.75 1.30 -6.15
N ASP A 110 3.11 2.16 -5.34
CA ASP A 110 3.18 3.62 -5.48
C ASP A 110 4.62 4.12 -5.27
N TYR A 111 5.32 3.57 -4.28
CA TYR A 111 6.73 3.88 -4.05
C TYR A 111 7.60 3.55 -5.27
N HIS A 112 7.46 2.35 -5.83
CA HIS A 112 8.15 1.95 -7.06
C HIS A 112 7.70 2.75 -8.29
N THR A 113 6.45 3.18 -8.31
CA THR A 113 5.90 4.02 -9.38
C THR A 113 6.42 5.45 -9.28
N ASN A 114 6.79 5.96 -8.11
CA ASN A 114 7.27 7.35 -7.97
C ASN A 114 8.79 7.48 -7.97
N SER A 115 9.54 6.39 -7.71
CA SER A 115 11.00 6.41 -7.62
C SER A 115 11.70 6.75 -8.94
N PHE A 116 11.00 6.76 -10.09
CA PHE A 116 11.58 7.21 -11.35
C PHE A 116 11.84 8.72 -11.43
N LYS A 117 11.17 9.55 -10.60
CA LYS A 117 11.30 11.02 -10.68
C LYS A 117 12.73 11.50 -10.39
N GLU A 118 13.48 10.72 -9.62
CA GLU A 118 14.85 11.00 -9.23
C GLU A 118 15.86 10.02 -9.85
N GLU A 119 15.38 8.94 -10.49
CA GLU A 119 16.22 7.89 -11.06
C GLU A 119 16.53 8.18 -12.54
N SER A 120 17.79 8.51 -12.81
CA SER A 120 18.29 8.75 -14.17
C SER A 120 18.61 7.47 -14.96
N ASN A 121 18.75 6.32 -14.28
CA ASN A 121 19.08 5.06 -14.92
C ASN A 121 17.83 4.37 -15.46
N THR A 122 17.71 4.35 -16.79
CA THR A 122 16.60 3.72 -17.52
C THR A 122 16.35 2.27 -17.10
N GLN A 123 17.39 1.48 -16.85
CA GLN A 123 17.23 0.07 -16.47
C GLN A 123 16.61 -0.06 -15.08
N LYS A 124 17.02 0.78 -14.13
CA LYS A 124 16.43 0.79 -12.77
C LYS A 124 14.98 1.28 -12.79
N CYS A 125 14.65 2.23 -13.67
CA CYS A 125 13.27 2.64 -13.91
C CYS A 125 12.41 1.48 -14.42
N ILE A 126 12.89 0.72 -15.40
CA ILE A 126 12.17 -0.46 -15.93
C ILE A 126 11.92 -1.49 -14.82
N VAL A 127 12.97 -1.84 -14.06
CA VAL A 127 12.85 -2.81 -12.94
C VAL A 127 11.83 -2.33 -11.90
N SER A 128 11.83 -1.04 -11.55
CA SER A 128 10.87 -0.49 -10.58
C SER A 128 9.44 -0.53 -11.12
N MET A 129 9.24 -0.19 -12.40
CA MET A 129 7.92 -0.29 -13.04
C MET A 129 7.42 -1.74 -13.14
N GLU A 130 8.30 -2.71 -13.36
CA GLU A 130 7.97 -4.14 -13.35
C GLU A 130 7.56 -4.61 -11.95
N LYS A 131 8.33 -4.23 -10.90
CA LYS A 131 7.97 -4.46 -9.50
C LYS A 131 6.58 -3.90 -9.18
N ALA A 132 6.34 -2.62 -9.49
CA ALA A 132 5.05 -1.97 -9.28
C ALA A 132 3.90 -2.72 -9.99
N SER A 133 4.11 -3.08 -11.26
CA SER A 133 3.11 -3.82 -12.05
C SER A 133 2.77 -5.18 -11.43
N GLY A 134 3.76 -5.90 -10.92
CA GLY A 134 3.56 -7.18 -10.24
C GLY A 134 2.76 -7.06 -8.94
N LEU A 135 3.07 -6.04 -8.13
CA LEU A 135 2.36 -5.73 -6.89
C LEU A 135 0.89 -5.35 -7.15
N ILE A 136 0.64 -4.51 -8.16
CA ILE A 136 -0.71 -4.13 -8.58
C ILE A 136 -1.51 -5.35 -9.02
N ALA A 137 -0.92 -6.22 -9.85
CA ALA A 137 -1.59 -7.44 -10.31
C ALA A 137 -1.93 -8.39 -9.16
N ARG A 138 -1.09 -8.46 -8.11
CA ARG A 138 -1.40 -9.19 -6.88
C ARG A 138 -2.57 -8.54 -6.13
N ALA A 139 -2.56 -7.22 -5.96
CA ALA A 139 -3.63 -6.50 -5.26
C ALA A 139 -4.99 -6.63 -5.97
N GLN A 140 -5.01 -6.58 -7.31
CA GLN A 140 -6.23 -6.78 -8.11
C GLN A 140 -6.85 -8.18 -7.97
N LYS A 141 -6.04 -9.20 -7.64
CA LYS A 141 -6.55 -10.56 -7.38
C LYS A 141 -7.24 -10.68 -6.02
N LEU A 142 -6.85 -9.85 -5.06
CA LEU A 142 -7.44 -9.83 -3.72
C LEU A 142 -8.84 -9.21 -3.77
N GLY A 143 -8.95 -7.96 -4.25
CA GLY A 143 -10.22 -7.21 -4.23
C GLY A 143 -10.66 -6.74 -5.62
N LYS A 144 -11.55 -7.50 -6.28
CA LYS A 144 -12.06 -7.13 -7.62
C LYS A 144 -12.93 -5.87 -7.64
N ALA A 145 -13.54 -5.53 -6.50
CA ALA A 145 -14.41 -4.37 -6.35
C ALA A 145 -13.74 -3.18 -5.64
N GLU A 146 -12.43 -3.25 -5.42
CA GLU A 146 -11.65 -2.23 -4.72
C GLU A 146 -11.01 -1.25 -5.69
N GLN A 147 -11.08 0.04 -5.36
CA GLN A 147 -10.57 1.11 -6.22
C GLN A 147 -9.05 1.26 -6.20
N LEU A 148 -8.41 0.98 -5.07
CA LEU A 148 -6.98 1.30 -4.87
C LEU A 148 -6.07 0.62 -5.90
N PRO A 149 -6.24 -0.67 -6.25
CA PRO A 149 -5.43 -1.30 -7.29
C PRO A 149 -5.67 -0.71 -8.69
N ARG A 150 -6.85 -0.17 -8.99
CA ARG A 150 -7.15 0.49 -10.26
C ARG A 150 -6.53 1.89 -10.34
N LEU A 151 -6.52 2.60 -9.21
CA LEU A 151 -5.81 3.86 -9.09
C LEU A 151 -4.31 3.68 -9.34
N MET A 152 -3.70 2.66 -8.72
CA MET A 152 -2.28 2.38 -8.92
C MET A 152 -1.97 1.99 -10.37
N ASP A 153 -2.84 1.20 -10.99
CA ASP A 153 -2.72 0.83 -12.41
C ASP A 153 -2.76 2.06 -13.32
N ALA A 154 -3.70 2.98 -13.09
CA ALA A 154 -3.78 4.24 -13.81
C ALA A 154 -2.53 5.11 -13.60
N GLN A 155 -2.04 5.23 -12.36
CA GLN A 155 -0.83 5.99 -12.06
C GLN A 155 0.42 5.42 -12.74
N LEU A 156 0.61 4.10 -12.69
CA LEU A 156 1.71 3.43 -13.39
C LEU A 156 1.61 3.61 -14.91
N THR A 157 0.39 3.57 -15.45
CA THR A 157 0.13 3.76 -16.88
C THR A 157 0.41 5.22 -17.31
N LEU A 158 0.06 6.21 -16.47
CA LEU A 158 0.47 7.61 -16.68
C LEU A 158 1.99 7.77 -16.63
N ALA A 159 2.67 7.11 -15.69
CA ALA A 159 4.13 7.14 -15.60
C ALA A 159 4.81 6.56 -16.84
N ARG A 160 4.15 5.63 -17.54
CA ARG A 160 4.58 5.09 -18.84
C ARG A 160 4.23 5.98 -20.04
N GLY A 161 3.46 7.05 -19.83
CA GLY A 161 3.05 7.99 -20.86
C GLY A 161 1.77 7.61 -21.63
N ASP A 162 1.09 6.53 -21.27
CA ASP A 162 -0.17 6.12 -21.91
C ASP A 162 -1.38 6.77 -21.23
N VAL A 163 -1.62 8.02 -21.61
CA VAL A 163 -2.67 8.86 -21.02
C VAL A 163 -4.08 8.30 -21.27
N GLU A 164 -4.33 7.72 -22.45
CA GLU A 164 -5.68 7.28 -22.83
C GLU A 164 -6.06 5.99 -22.10
N THR A 165 -5.13 5.03 -21.97
CA THR A 165 -5.37 3.82 -21.17
C THR A 165 -5.53 4.17 -19.70
N ALA A 166 -4.69 5.05 -19.17
CA ALA A 166 -4.83 5.50 -17.78
C ALA A 166 -6.18 6.17 -17.50
N ARG A 167 -6.69 7.00 -18.44
CA ARG A 167 -8.01 7.61 -18.30
C ARG A 167 -9.11 6.56 -18.18
N ARG A 168 -9.08 5.52 -19.03
CA ARG A 168 -10.06 4.42 -18.97
C ARG A 168 -9.98 3.68 -17.63
N SER A 169 -8.77 3.39 -17.14
CA SER A 169 -8.60 2.78 -15.81
C SER A 169 -9.19 3.64 -14.68
N LEU A 170 -9.07 4.97 -14.77
CA LEU A 170 -9.68 5.90 -13.82
C LEU A 170 -11.21 5.95 -13.93
N GLU A 171 -11.75 5.97 -15.15
CA GLU A 171 -13.20 5.89 -15.42
C GLU A 171 -13.80 4.62 -14.80
N ASP A 172 -13.13 3.47 -14.96
CA ASP A 172 -13.52 2.21 -14.32
C ASP A 172 -13.43 2.29 -12.78
N ALA A 173 -12.36 2.90 -12.26
CA ALA A 173 -12.14 3.03 -10.82
C ALA A 173 -13.20 3.88 -10.11
N VAL A 174 -13.74 4.93 -10.77
CA VAL A 174 -14.77 5.82 -10.19
C VAL A 174 -16.01 5.08 -9.71
N GLY A 175 -16.37 3.95 -10.35
CA GLY A 175 -17.50 3.11 -9.97
C GLY A 175 -17.23 2.17 -8.78
N LEU A 176 -15.96 2.03 -8.36
CA LEU A 176 -15.54 1.10 -7.31
C LEU A 176 -15.61 1.72 -5.91
N LYS A 177 -15.41 0.88 -4.89
CA LYS A 177 -15.43 1.28 -3.48
C LYS A 177 -14.03 1.33 -2.89
N ASP A 178 -13.91 2.09 -1.80
CA ASP A 178 -12.71 2.17 -0.98
C ASP A 178 -12.99 1.54 0.38
N ASN A 179 -12.72 0.24 0.53
CA ASN A 179 -13.12 -0.51 1.73
C ASN A 179 -14.61 -0.31 2.07
N GLY A 180 -15.47 -0.43 1.07
CA GLY A 180 -16.92 -0.16 1.18
C GLY A 180 -17.34 1.32 1.19
N ARG A 181 -16.40 2.27 1.26
CA ARG A 181 -16.69 3.72 1.24
C ARG A 181 -16.78 4.26 -0.19
N GLN A 182 -17.34 5.46 -0.32
CA GLN A 182 -17.37 6.16 -1.61
C GLN A 182 -15.97 6.52 -2.08
N ASN A 183 -15.72 6.33 -3.36
CA ASN A 183 -14.45 6.62 -3.98
C ASN A 183 -14.36 8.11 -4.36
N ILE A 184 -13.52 8.85 -3.63
CA ILE A 184 -13.19 10.25 -3.90
C ILE A 184 -11.89 10.36 -4.73
N ALA A 185 -10.91 9.49 -4.45
CA ALA A 185 -9.57 9.60 -5.01
C ALA A 185 -9.54 9.40 -6.54
N ALA A 186 -10.25 8.41 -7.08
CA ALA A 186 -10.33 8.20 -8.54
C ALA A 186 -11.06 9.33 -9.26
N ARG A 187 -12.09 9.90 -8.63
CA ARG A 187 -12.80 11.06 -9.19
C ARG A 187 -11.89 12.27 -9.29
N LEU A 188 -11.13 12.57 -8.23
CA LEU A 188 -10.17 13.67 -8.24
C LEU A 188 -9.04 13.43 -9.26
N ALA A 189 -8.52 12.21 -9.36
CA ALA A 189 -7.50 11.87 -10.33
C ALA A 189 -8.01 12.03 -11.78
N LEU A 190 -9.24 11.58 -12.06
CA LEU A 190 -9.88 11.72 -13.36
C LEU A 190 -10.14 13.19 -13.71
N ALA A 191 -10.69 13.96 -12.77
CA ALA A 191 -10.93 15.39 -12.93
C ALA A 191 -9.62 16.15 -13.25
N ASN A 192 -8.54 15.87 -12.52
CA ASN A 192 -7.24 16.47 -12.78
C ASN A 192 -6.70 16.09 -14.17
N LEU A 193 -6.84 14.82 -14.58
CA LEU A 193 -6.41 14.37 -15.90
C LEU A 193 -7.19 15.08 -17.02
N LEU A 194 -8.51 15.19 -16.88
CA LEU A 194 -9.39 15.88 -17.83
C LEU A 194 -9.05 17.39 -17.90
N PHE A 195 -8.76 18.01 -16.76
CA PHE A 195 -8.34 19.40 -16.69
C PHE A 195 -7.04 19.64 -17.47
N VAL A 196 -6.03 18.79 -17.29
CA VAL A 196 -4.76 18.84 -18.05
C VAL A 196 -4.99 18.63 -19.54
N GLN A 197 -5.98 17.80 -19.93
CA GLN A 197 -6.42 17.64 -21.32
C GLN A 197 -7.29 18.79 -21.85
N THR A 198 -7.45 19.89 -21.12
CA THR A 198 -8.31 21.05 -21.45
C THR A 198 -9.80 20.73 -21.55
N LYS A 199 -10.25 19.60 -21.00
CA LYS A 199 -11.65 19.17 -20.95
C LYS A 199 -12.33 19.69 -19.68
N TYR A 200 -12.47 21.01 -19.57
CA TYR A 200 -12.89 21.66 -18.33
C TYR A 200 -14.31 21.33 -17.87
N GLY A 201 -15.26 21.15 -18.80
CA GLY A 201 -16.64 20.80 -18.45
C GLY A 201 -16.70 19.46 -17.69
N PRO A 202 -16.26 18.35 -18.30
CA PRO A 202 -16.19 17.05 -17.63
C PRO A 202 -15.30 17.02 -16.38
N ALA A 203 -14.31 17.92 -16.27
CA ALA A 203 -13.44 17.97 -15.09
C ALA A 203 -14.11 18.61 -13.86
N LEU A 204 -15.21 19.35 -14.03
CA LEU A 204 -15.92 20.05 -12.95
C LEU A 204 -17.13 19.26 -12.41
N GLU A 205 -17.52 18.18 -13.08
CA GLU A 205 -18.64 17.28 -12.71
C GLU A 205 -18.18 16.13 -11.81
#